data_AF-A0A9D5JVK1-F1
#
_entry.id   AF-A0A9D5JVK1-F1
#
_cell.length_a   1.000
_cell.length_b   1.000
_cell.length_c   1.000
_cell.angle_alpha   90.00
_cell.angle_beta   90.00
_cell.angle_gamma   90.00
#
_symmetry.space_group_name_H-M   'P 1'
#
loop_
_entity.id
_entity.type
_entity.pdbx_description
1 polymer ?
#
loop_
_entity_poly.entity_id
_entity_poly.type
_entity_poly.pdbx_seq_one_letter_code
_entity_poly.pdbx_strand_id
1 'polypeptide(L)'
;MERSRNAPSSSFSPMRAAFWGISPLDEAERQLQLLQAHGFDTALVNDSGYQVKVQLWPEWAKLAERYQLRLFPIHSFAGTDEIRVFQGKFSPYVDRHGRVLAKTPCPLDRSYWDLSIRRRLTQLAQISLTTRVDGLLFDTEMYGGNISIYREPCFCDHCWGKFMRDTSSSLPLKTTKEQRFALLNQQNLLLSYALFQEQQVQRILSSIEQHLHRINPHLLLGFLAYRDTWFYRGLIQGLGTPASPVLVFSETSYIRGYTPFVSQEHATIVGSASPVIARHIAGLWLGRFFPEDLPSQAYTLATQTDGYWLFTVHSLWTDSPLSGPYTLHDEPAAYWATLNTANAELQRFSQAPETYQSALRPIHLSSFYDAARKQLVTPPSLSRFFTEPQITRLLEATVALHQTMSDLMYRGTTLFHGLARPGATLRITHVPLGDYSDPTSYQLFDETGSVFRQGELDAQHRTVDFRMPLDLTGRISLMTSSGANLTQVTFSGMPVVVEASSTFPLATFETRYTAKVLSPPGAKRLKLRAYCSSSEESAMLIVQSPDGKIEESAEIVEYTEVNIPLPPQTEALRGWNILVTPALSKPLEDVQLSLYDEEFPYLIISDEYPPIHRFTQKGTYGEQYH
;
A
#
# COMPACT_ATOMS: atom_id res chain seq x y z
N MET A 1 2.44 2.59 -49.14
CA MET A 1 1.13 2.69 -48.45
C MET A 1 1.34 3.41 -47.13
N GLU A 2 1.39 4.74 -47.15
CA GLU A 2 1.47 5.57 -45.96
C GLU A 2 0.09 5.60 -45.30
N ARG A 3 -0.08 4.85 -44.20
CA ARG A 3 -1.24 5.03 -43.32
C ARG A 3 -1.03 6.31 -42.51
N SER A 4 -1.60 7.40 -43.00
CA SER A 4 -1.84 8.61 -42.21
C SER A 4 -2.63 8.24 -40.95
N ARG A 5 -1.93 8.17 -39.82
CA ARG A 5 -2.53 8.11 -38.48
C ARG A 5 -2.75 9.54 -38.04
N ASN A 6 -3.96 10.05 -38.22
CA ASN A 6 -4.42 11.25 -37.54
C ASN A 6 -4.15 11.07 -36.04
N ALA A 7 -3.43 12.01 -35.42
CA ALA A 7 -3.20 12.03 -33.99
C ALA A 7 -4.57 12.09 -33.29
N PRO A 8 -4.95 11.05 -32.53
CA PRO A 8 -6.26 11.04 -31.91
C PRO A 8 -6.24 12.03 -30.74
N SER A 9 -7.25 12.89 -30.67
CA SER A 9 -7.68 13.52 -29.41
C SER A 9 -8.32 12.46 -28.50
N SER A 10 -7.64 11.33 -28.29
CA SER A 10 -8.20 10.15 -27.64
C SER A 10 -8.35 10.44 -26.16
N SER A 11 -9.61 10.45 -25.71
CA SER A 11 -9.94 9.97 -24.37
C SER A 11 -9.21 8.64 -24.17
N PHE A 12 -8.11 8.65 -23.42
CA PHE A 12 -7.33 7.44 -23.18
C PHE A 12 -8.20 6.48 -22.37
N SER A 13 -8.39 5.25 -22.88
CA SER A 13 -9.01 4.18 -22.10
C SER A 13 -8.09 3.84 -20.92
N PRO A 14 -8.65 3.65 -19.71
CA PRO A 14 -7.89 3.12 -18.58
C PRO A 14 -7.22 1.80 -18.93
N MET A 15 -5.96 1.62 -18.51
CA MET A 15 -5.22 0.38 -18.71
C MET A 15 -5.78 -0.73 -17.82
N ARG A 16 -5.92 -1.94 -18.37
CA ARG A 16 -6.34 -3.15 -17.64
C ARG A 16 -5.26 -4.20 -17.81
N ALA A 17 -4.35 -4.26 -16.84
CA ALA A 17 -3.12 -5.01 -16.95
C ALA A 17 -3.08 -6.23 -16.01
N ALA A 18 -2.41 -7.28 -16.45
CA ALA A 18 -2.22 -8.50 -15.68
C ALA A 18 -0.74 -8.87 -15.64
N PHE A 19 -0.20 -9.17 -14.46
CA PHE A 19 1.21 -9.52 -14.25
C PHE A 19 1.41 -11.00 -13.98
N TRP A 20 2.38 -11.64 -14.67
CA TRP A 20 2.87 -12.98 -14.38
C TRP A 20 4.27 -13.22 -14.99
N GLY A 21 4.86 -14.38 -14.70
CA GLY A 21 6.17 -14.78 -15.24
C GLY A 21 6.09 -15.37 -16.66
N ILE A 22 7.14 -15.17 -17.45
CA ILE A 22 7.25 -15.73 -18.80
C ILE A 22 7.14 -17.27 -18.80
N SER A 23 6.36 -17.82 -19.72
CA SER A 23 6.03 -19.24 -19.86
C SER A 23 6.35 -19.79 -21.27
N PRO A 24 6.33 -21.12 -21.46
CA PRO A 24 6.34 -21.74 -22.80
C PRO A 24 5.21 -21.24 -23.72
N LEU A 25 5.38 -21.33 -25.04
CA LEU A 25 4.49 -20.68 -26.02
C LEU A 25 3.06 -21.21 -26.06
N ASP A 26 2.89 -22.51 -25.85
CA ASP A 26 1.57 -23.16 -25.77
C ASP A 26 0.77 -22.65 -24.57
N GLU A 27 1.43 -22.52 -23.43
CA GLU A 27 0.84 -21.93 -22.23
C GLU A 27 0.60 -20.42 -22.38
N ALA A 28 1.52 -19.70 -23.03
CA ALA A 28 1.39 -18.28 -23.32
C ALA A 28 0.15 -17.97 -24.19
N GLU A 29 -0.09 -18.77 -25.24
CA GLU A 29 -1.25 -18.61 -26.11
C GLU A 29 -2.56 -18.74 -25.32
N ARG A 30 -2.67 -19.78 -24.48
CA ARG A 30 -3.83 -19.99 -23.59
C ARG A 30 -4.03 -18.82 -22.63
N GLN A 31 -2.97 -18.35 -21.98
CA GLN A 31 -3.02 -17.24 -21.02
C GLN A 31 -3.47 -15.94 -21.68
N LEU A 32 -2.91 -15.60 -22.85
CA LEU A 32 -3.27 -14.39 -23.60
C LEU A 32 -4.71 -14.44 -24.12
N GLN A 33 -5.17 -15.62 -24.59
CA GLN A 33 -6.56 -15.82 -24.98
C GLN A 33 -7.52 -15.56 -23.81
N LEU A 34 -7.22 -16.11 -22.63
CA LEU A 34 -8.04 -15.90 -21.42
C LEU A 34 -8.09 -14.42 -21.04
N LEU A 35 -6.96 -13.72 -21.02
CA LEU A 35 -6.92 -12.29 -20.71
C LEU A 35 -7.80 -11.46 -21.65
N GLN A 36 -7.70 -11.70 -22.95
CA GLN A 36 -8.55 -11.04 -23.93
C GLN A 36 -10.03 -11.35 -23.71
N ALA A 37 -10.38 -12.63 -23.50
CA ALA A 37 -11.74 -13.06 -23.22
C ALA A 37 -12.30 -12.39 -21.96
N HIS A 38 -11.43 -12.03 -21.01
CA HIS A 38 -11.78 -11.35 -19.77
C HIS A 38 -11.62 -9.83 -19.79
N GLY A 39 -11.46 -9.23 -20.98
CA GLY A 39 -11.48 -7.80 -21.18
C GLY A 39 -10.21 -7.07 -20.71
N PHE A 40 -9.11 -7.78 -20.50
CA PHE A 40 -7.79 -7.15 -20.32
C PHE A 40 -7.28 -6.62 -21.66
N ASP A 41 -6.42 -5.61 -21.61
CA ASP A 41 -5.78 -5.01 -22.79
C ASP A 41 -4.26 -4.95 -22.71
N THR A 42 -3.68 -5.43 -21.61
CA THR A 42 -2.24 -5.36 -21.34
C THR A 42 -1.74 -6.62 -20.63
N ALA A 43 -0.68 -7.21 -21.19
CA ALA A 43 0.10 -8.29 -20.61
C ALA A 43 1.43 -7.75 -20.05
N LEU A 44 1.63 -7.90 -18.75
CA LEU A 44 2.86 -7.56 -18.03
C LEU A 44 3.63 -8.86 -17.75
N VAL A 45 4.70 -9.11 -18.49
CA VAL A 45 5.36 -10.42 -18.49
C VAL A 45 6.78 -10.30 -17.94
N ASN A 46 6.98 -10.85 -16.74
CA ASN A 46 8.27 -10.83 -16.07
C ASN A 46 9.23 -11.90 -16.61
N ASP A 47 10.40 -11.45 -17.06
CA ASP A 47 11.53 -12.30 -17.40
C ASP A 47 12.62 -12.12 -16.34
N SER A 48 12.49 -12.92 -15.28
CA SER A 48 13.35 -12.93 -14.09
C SER A 48 14.80 -13.37 -14.35
N GLY A 49 15.10 -13.79 -15.58
CA GLY A 49 16.46 -14.11 -15.99
C GLY A 49 17.28 -12.87 -16.32
N TYR A 50 18.58 -12.94 -16.06
CA TYR A 50 19.51 -11.90 -16.48
C TYR A 50 19.57 -11.75 -18.02
N GLN A 51 19.49 -12.85 -18.77
CA GLN A 51 19.58 -12.81 -20.23
C GLN A 51 18.20 -12.65 -20.86
N VAL A 52 18.08 -11.71 -21.80
CA VAL A 52 16.88 -11.57 -22.63
C VAL A 52 16.71 -12.84 -23.47
N LYS A 53 15.55 -13.48 -23.35
CA LYS A 53 15.17 -14.65 -24.16
C LYS A 53 14.81 -14.23 -25.59
N VAL A 54 15.82 -13.79 -26.36
CA VAL A 54 15.65 -13.19 -27.71
C VAL A 54 14.94 -14.08 -28.73
N GLN A 55 14.91 -15.40 -28.52
CA GLN A 55 14.18 -16.34 -29.38
C GLN A 55 12.69 -16.45 -29.00
N LEU A 56 12.34 -16.17 -27.74
CA LEU A 56 10.99 -16.36 -27.21
C LEU A 56 10.12 -15.10 -27.38
N TRP A 57 10.71 -13.92 -27.17
CA TRP A 57 9.99 -12.65 -27.24
C TRP A 57 9.32 -12.32 -28.57
N PRO A 58 9.92 -12.60 -29.75
CA PRO A 58 9.24 -12.40 -31.03
C PRO A 58 7.96 -13.23 -31.17
N GLU A 59 7.96 -14.46 -30.66
CA GLU A 59 6.79 -15.34 -30.71
C GLU A 59 5.71 -14.91 -29.72
N TRP A 60 6.09 -14.49 -28.50
CA TRP A 60 5.18 -13.84 -27.55
C TRP A 60 4.53 -12.57 -28.11
N ALA A 61 5.30 -11.73 -28.79
CA ALA A 61 4.79 -10.51 -29.43
C ALA A 61 3.74 -10.82 -30.51
N LYS A 62 3.99 -11.84 -31.35
CA LYS A 62 3.01 -12.31 -32.35
C LYS A 62 1.74 -12.85 -31.70
N LEU A 63 1.86 -13.60 -30.60
CA LEU A 63 0.70 -14.10 -29.85
C LEU A 63 -0.10 -12.94 -29.24
N ALA A 64 0.55 -12.00 -28.57
CA ALA A 64 -0.12 -10.84 -27.98
C ALA A 64 -0.85 -10.01 -29.05
N GLU A 65 -0.22 -9.80 -30.21
CA GLU A 65 -0.84 -9.12 -31.36
C GLU A 65 -2.09 -9.86 -31.87
N ARG A 66 -2.03 -11.21 -31.99
CA ARG A 66 -3.18 -12.05 -32.37
C ARG A 66 -4.38 -11.83 -31.47
N TYR A 67 -4.16 -11.68 -30.16
CA TYR A 67 -5.20 -11.43 -29.16
C TYR A 67 -5.43 -9.94 -28.88
N GLN A 68 -4.83 -9.04 -29.66
CA GLN A 68 -4.96 -7.59 -29.51
C GLN A 68 -4.57 -7.04 -28.12
N LEU A 69 -3.66 -7.74 -27.42
CA LEU A 69 -3.12 -7.32 -26.14
C LEU A 69 -1.85 -6.50 -26.36
N ARG A 70 -1.67 -5.47 -25.53
CA ARG A 70 -0.39 -4.75 -25.45
C ARG A 70 0.60 -5.59 -24.66
N LEU A 71 1.81 -5.80 -25.21
CA LEU A 71 2.84 -6.60 -24.54
C LEU A 71 3.91 -5.71 -23.91
N PHE A 72 4.16 -5.93 -22.61
CA PHE A 72 5.22 -5.26 -21.85
C PHE A 72 6.12 -6.31 -21.17
N PRO A 73 7.29 -6.59 -21.76
CA PRO A 73 8.36 -7.31 -21.08
C PRO A 73 8.84 -6.54 -19.85
N ILE A 74 9.08 -7.27 -18.74
CA ILE A 74 9.58 -6.72 -17.47
C ILE A 74 10.89 -7.42 -17.11
N HIS A 75 11.88 -6.65 -16.68
CA HIS A 75 13.12 -7.17 -16.10
C HIS A 75 13.38 -6.55 -14.73
N SER A 76 14.01 -7.30 -13.83
CA SER A 76 14.41 -6.77 -12.51
C SER A 76 15.59 -5.81 -12.61
N PHE A 77 15.51 -4.65 -11.96
CA PHE A 77 16.60 -3.68 -11.86
C PHE A 77 17.82 -4.27 -11.15
N ALA A 78 17.60 -5.09 -10.11
CA ALA A 78 18.62 -5.76 -9.33
C ALA A 78 18.11 -7.12 -8.82
N GLY A 79 17.70 -8.00 -9.73
CA GLY A 79 17.32 -9.37 -9.38
C GLY A 79 18.50 -10.20 -8.87
N THR A 80 18.19 -11.37 -8.30
CA THR A 80 19.19 -12.24 -7.65
C THR A 80 20.29 -12.69 -8.62
N ASP A 81 19.91 -13.03 -9.85
CA ASP A 81 20.84 -13.47 -10.89
C ASP A 81 21.70 -12.31 -11.41
N GLU A 82 21.11 -11.13 -11.61
CA GLU A 82 21.80 -9.92 -12.04
C GLU A 82 22.87 -9.52 -11.04
N ILE A 83 22.52 -9.43 -9.76
CA ILE A 83 23.48 -9.06 -8.71
C ILE A 83 24.61 -10.10 -8.61
N ARG A 84 24.30 -11.39 -8.73
CA ARG A 84 25.34 -12.44 -8.75
C ARG A 84 26.30 -12.27 -9.93
N VAL A 85 25.79 -11.99 -11.14
CA VAL A 85 26.61 -11.84 -12.36
C VAL A 85 27.42 -10.54 -12.36
N PHE A 86 26.89 -9.49 -11.74
CA PHE A 86 27.47 -8.16 -11.71
C PHE A 86 28.24 -7.82 -10.44
N GLN A 87 28.34 -8.76 -9.50
CA GLN A 87 29.10 -8.54 -8.27
C GLN A 87 30.54 -8.09 -8.59
N GLY A 88 30.95 -6.98 -7.98
CA GLY A 88 32.25 -6.35 -8.23
C GLY A 88 32.37 -5.55 -9.54
N LYS A 89 31.32 -5.45 -10.36
CA LYS A 89 31.27 -4.66 -11.60
C LYS A 89 30.50 -3.34 -11.46
N PHE A 90 30.05 -3.02 -10.25
CA PHE A 90 29.38 -1.77 -9.93
C PHE A 90 29.90 -1.21 -8.61
N SER A 91 29.77 0.10 -8.44
CA SER A 91 30.04 0.82 -7.20
C SER A 91 28.93 0.52 -6.20
N PRO A 92 29.22 0.04 -4.99
CA PRO A 92 28.19 -0.28 -4.02
C PRO A 92 27.53 0.98 -3.47
N TYR A 93 26.27 0.83 -3.08
CA TYR A 93 25.53 1.80 -2.29
C TYR A 93 26.18 1.95 -0.90
N VAL A 94 26.13 3.16 -0.36
CA VAL A 94 26.57 3.46 1.00
C VAL A 94 25.43 4.19 1.70
N ASP A 95 24.98 3.65 2.83
CA ASP A 95 23.86 4.21 3.58
C ASP A 95 24.26 5.44 4.41
N ARG A 96 23.29 6.04 5.12
CA ARG A 96 23.53 7.22 5.96
C ARG A 96 24.55 7.01 7.09
N HIS A 97 24.85 5.76 7.44
CA HIS A 97 25.80 5.40 8.49
C HIS A 97 27.20 5.11 7.94
N GLY A 98 27.40 5.27 6.62
CA GLY A 98 28.66 4.94 5.96
C GLY A 98 28.84 3.44 5.69
N ARG A 99 27.84 2.60 5.96
CA ARG A 99 27.94 1.15 5.72
C ARG A 99 27.86 0.88 4.23
N VAL A 100 28.83 0.11 3.73
CA VAL A 100 28.87 -0.32 2.32
C VAL A 100 27.96 -1.52 2.13
N LEU A 101 26.94 -1.37 1.30
CA LEU A 101 26.01 -2.43 0.93
C LEU A 101 26.49 -3.09 -0.37
N ALA A 102 27.38 -4.08 -0.25
CA ALA A 102 28.12 -4.67 -1.36
C ALA A 102 27.26 -5.28 -2.47
N LYS A 103 26.01 -5.67 -2.16
CA LYS A 103 25.06 -6.24 -3.14
C LYS A 103 24.06 -5.21 -3.68
N THR A 104 24.03 -4.01 -3.12
CA THR A 104 23.14 -2.94 -3.58
C THR A 104 23.92 -2.00 -4.50
N PRO A 105 23.53 -1.83 -5.77
CA PRO A 105 24.23 -0.92 -6.67
C PRO A 105 24.07 0.54 -6.23
N CYS A 106 25.05 1.37 -6.51
CA CYS A 106 24.91 2.81 -6.36
C CYS A 106 23.93 3.34 -7.42
N PRO A 107 22.91 4.15 -7.05
CA PRO A 107 21.92 4.65 -7.99
C PRO A 107 22.50 5.59 -9.05
N LEU A 108 23.72 6.12 -8.85
CA LEU A 108 24.44 6.97 -9.81
C LEU A 108 25.54 6.24 -10.59
N ASP A 109 25.64 4.91 -10.46
CA ASP A 109 26.60 4.12 -11.22
C ASP A 109 26.07 3.88 -12.65
N ARG A 110 26.62 4.65 -13.60
CA ARG A 110 26.23 4.58 -15.01
C ARG A 110 26.51 3.21 -15.63
N SER A 111 27.60 2.56 -15.22
CA SER A 111 27.98 1.24 -15.73
C SER A 111 26.96 0.20 -15.31
N TYR A 112 26.46 0.28 -14.08
CA TYR A 112 25.37 -0.59 -13.63
C TYR A 112 24.09 -0.38 -14.43
N TRP A 113 23.64 0.87 -14.60
CA TRP A 113 22.46 1.19 -15.42
C TRP A 113 22.58 0.69 -16.85
N ASP A 114 23.78 0.80 -17.43
CA ASP A 114 24.04 0.32 -18.79
C ASP A 114 23.97 -1.22 -18.88
N LEU A 115 24.54 -1.92 -17.91
CA LEU A 115 24.56 -3.39 -17.84
C LEU A 115 23.20 -3.99 -17.51
N SER A 116 22.52 -3.44 -16.49
CA SER A 116 21.26 -3.95 -15.98
C SER A 116 20.08 -3.48 -16.82
N ILE A 117 20.00 -2.22 -17.23
CA ILE A 117 18.80 -1.71 -17.91
C ILE A 117 19.05 -1.51 -19.39
N ARG A 118 19.94 -0.59 -19.77
CA ARG A 118 20.08 -0.15 -21.17
C ARG A 118 20.28 -1.32 -22.11
N ARG A 119 21.26 -2.20 -21.84
CA ARG A 119 21.60 -3.33 -22.73
C ARG A 119 20.40 -4.26 -23.01
N ARG A 120 19.63 -4.61 -21.97
CA ARG A 120 18.50 -5.53 -22.09
C ARG A 120 17.34 -4.87 -22.82
N LEU A 121 17.01 -3.64 -22.45
CA LEU A 121 15.95 -2.88 -23.11
C LEU A 121 16.28 -2.57 -24.58
N THR A 122 17.56 -2.35 -24.93
CA THR A 122 17.99 -2.22 -26.33
C THR A 122 17.68 -3.48 -27.15
N GLN A 123 17.89 -4.68 -26.61
CA GLN A 123 17.59 -5.93 -27.31
C GLN A 123 16.08 -6.07 -27.58
N LEU A 124 15.25 -5.75 -26.60
CA LEU A 124 13.80 -5.75 -26.76
C LEU A 124 13.29 -4.65 -27.70
N ALA A 125 13.91 -3.46 -27.64
CA ALA A 125 13.61 -2.38 -28.58
C ALA A 125 13.94 -2.78 -30.03
N GLN A 126 15.02 -3.53 -30.27
CA GLN A 126 15.33 -4.08 -31.59
C GLN A 126 14.28 -5.11 -32.03
N ILE A 127 13.80 -5.98 -31.14
CA ILE A 127 12.72 -6.92 -31.43
C ILE A 127 11.43 -6.17 -31.83
N SER A 128 11.16 -5.05 -31.17
CA SER A 128 9.98 -4.20 -31.44
C SER A 128 9.92 -3.61 -32.86
N LEU A 129 11.03 -3.62 -33.60
CA LEU A 129 11.07 -3.17 -35.01
C LEU A 129 10.39 -4.16 -35.97
N THR A 130 10.32 -5.43 -35.57
CA THR A 130 9.85 -6.53 -36.44
C THR A 130 8.58 -7.20 -35.92
N THR A 131 8.27 -7.00 -34.64
CA THR A 131 7.09 -7.56 -33.97
C THR A 131 6.53 -6.53 -33.01
N ARG A 132 5.23 -6.60 -32.71
CA ARG A 132 4.58 -5.61 -31.86
C ARG A 132 4.93 -5.83 -30.38
N VAL A 133 5.84 -4.99 -29.87
CA VAL A 133 6.09 -4.78 -28.44
C VAL A 133 5.70 -3.35 -28.13
N ASP A 134 4.67 -3.14 -27.31
CA ASP A 134 4.08 -1.81 -27.08
C ASP A 134 4.87 -0.98 -26.06
N GLY A 135 5.61 -1.63 -25.16
CA GLY A 135 6.48 -0.93 -24.24
C GLY A 135 7.43 -1.84 -23.47
N LEU A 136 8.30 -1.21 -22.68
CA LEU A 136 9.37 -1.85 -21.93
C LEU A 136 9.34 -1.36 -20.48
N LEU A 137 9.33 -2.30 -19.53
CA LEU A 137 9.30 -1.97 -18.11
C LEU A 137 10.47 -2.61 -17.37
N PHE A 138 10.75 -2.10 -16.18
CA PHE A 138 11.60 -2.79 -15.23
C PHE A 138 11.05 -2.67 -13.81
N ASP A 139 11.26 -3.72 -13.04
CA ASP A 139 10.90 -3.77 -11.64
C ASP A 139 12.03 -3.17 -10.80
N THR A 140 11.74 -2.16 -9.99
CA THR A 140 12.74 -1.48 -9.16
C THR A 140 13.03 -2.20 -7.85
N GLU A 141 12.26 -3.25 -7.49
CA GLU A 141 12.59 -4.09 -6.35
C GLU A 141 13.93 -4.81 -6.56
N MET A 142 14.80 -4.71 -5.55
CA MET A 142 16.17 -5.21 -5.60
C MET A 142 16.28 -6.56 -4.88
N TYR A 143 15.66 -7.60 -5.44
CA TYR A 143 15.64 -8.96 -4.86
C TYR A 143 17.04 -9.55 -4.61
N GLY A 144 18.07 -9.12 -5.33
CA GLY A 144 19.46 -9.51 -5.10
C GLY A 144 20.23 -8.60 -4.14
N GLY A 145 19.68 -7.45 -3.78
CA GLY A 145 20.33 -6.39 -3.00
C GLY A 145 20.34 -6.63 -1.48
N ASN A 146 21.01 -5.75 -0.75
CA ASN A 146 20.95 -5.70 0.72
C ASN A 146 19.73 -4.93 1.25
N ILE A 147 19.06 -4.16 0.38
CA ILE A 147 17.81 -3.45 0.64
C ILE A 147 16.89 -3.66 -0.56
N SER A 148 15.58 -3.58 -0.38
CA SER A 148 14.60 -3.80 -1.46
C SER A 148 14.44 -2.60 -2.39
N ILE A 149 14.54 -1.37 -1.86
CA ILE A 149 14.36 -0.11 -2.62
C ILE A 149 15.25 1.01 -2.08
N TYR A 150 15.48 2.06 -2.88
CA TYR A 150 16.18 3.27 -2.42
C TYR A 150 15.24 4.21 -1.66
N ARG A 151 15.41 4.26 -0.34
CA ARG A 151 14.71 5.23 0.54
C ARG A 151 15.52 6.50 0.78
N GLU A 152 16.84 6.37 0.86
CA GLU A 152 17.77 7.47 1.18
C GLU A 152 18.83 7.64 0.07
N PRO A 153 19.42 8.85 -0.08
CA PRO A 153 20.52 9.08 -1.03
C PRO A 153 21.74 8.18 -0.74
N CYS A 154 22.59 7.95 -1.74
CA CYS A 154 23.83 7.20 -1.57
C CYS A 154 24.98 8.11 -1.09
N PHE A 155 25.79 7.65 -0.14
CA PHE A 155 26.93 8.40 0.41
C PHE A 155 28.29 7.85 -0.03
N CYS A 156 28.37 7.13 -1.15
CA CYS A 156 29.63 6.59 -1.65
C CYS A 156 30.55 7.69 -2.21
N ASP A 157 31.83 7.36 -2.42
CA ASP A 157 32.84 8.34 -2.87
C ASP A 157 32.52 8.93 -4.25
N HIS A 158 31.87 8.14 -5.11
CA HIS A 158 31.39 8.58 -6.42
C HIS A 158 30.30 9.66 -6.28
N CYS A 159 29.25 9.41 -5.50
CA CYS A 159 28.16 10.38 -5.30
C CYS A 159 28.65 11.65 -4.60
N TRP A 160 29.43 11.50 -3.53
CA TRP A 160 29.98 12.62 -2.78
C TRP A 160 30.88 13.48 -3.66
N GLY A 161 31.85 12.87 -4.34
CA GLY A 161 32.78 13.60 -5.20
C GLY A 161 32.07 14.32 -6.35
N LYS A 162 31.00 13.74 -6.91
CA LYS A 162 30.16 14.38 -7.92
C LYS A 162 29.42 15.60 -7.37
N PHE A 163 28.76 15.48 -6.22
CA PHE A 163 28.07 16.60 -5.58
C PHE A 163 29.03 17.77 -5.31
N MET A 164 30.19 17.47 -4.71
CA MET A 164 31.19 18.48 -4.38
C MET A 164 31.70 19.25 -5.61
N ARG A 165 31.89 18.56 -6.74
CA ARG A 165 32.31 19.19 -8.00
C ARG A 165 31.20 20.02 -8.64
N ASP A 166 29.97 19.49 -8.67
CA ASP A 166 28.88 20.06 -9.44
C ASP A 166 28.20 21.24 -8.71
N THR A 167 28.24 21.28 -7.37
CA THR A 167 27.59 22.35 -6.58
C THR A 167 28.57 23.37 -6.00
N SER A 168 29.87 23.27 -6.30
CA SER A 168 30.93 24.12 -5.72
C SER A 168 30.85 24.24 -4.20
N SER A 169 30.46 23.15 -3.53
CA SER A 169 30.27 23.15 -2.08
C SER A 169 31.62 23.32 -1.36
N SER A 170 31.65 24.11 -0.28
CA SER A 170 32.85 24.33 0.54
C SER A 170 33.12 23.20 1.53
N LEU A 171 32.32 22.13 1.54
CA LEU A 171 32.52 20.99 2.43
C LEU A 171 33.87 20.30 2.17
N PRO A 172 34.46 19.64 3.18
CA PRO A 172 35.72 18.93 2.99
C PRO A 172 35.57 17.77 1.99
N LEU A 173 36.42 17.74 0.96
CA LEU A 173 36.45 16.63 -0.01
C LEU A 173 36.81 15.29 0.66
N LYS A 174 37.62 15.31 1.72
CA LYS A 174 38.11 14.13 2.45
C LYS A 174 37.19 13.66 3.60
N THR A 175 35.93 14.08 3.62
CA THR A 175 34.93 13.58 4.59
C THR A 175 34.73 12.07 4.42
N THR A 176 34.86 11.31 5.52
CA THR A 176 34.65 9.85 5.50
C THR A 176 33.18 9.52 5.25
N LYS A 177 32.88 8.30 4.81
CA LYS A 177 31.50 7.90 4.46
C LYS A 177 30.53 8.07 5.63
N GLU A 178 30.98 7.74 6.83
CA GLU A 178 30.25 7.79 8.10
C GLU A 178 29.91 9.23 8.51
N GLN A 179 30.72 10.20 8.10
CA GLN A 179 30.58 11.61 8.46
C GLN A 179 29.67 12.41 7.50
N ARG A 180 29.47 11.93 6.27
CA ARG A 180 28.80 12.70 5.20
C ARG A 180 27.36 13.07 5.54
N PHE A 181 26.58 12.14 6.08
CA PHE A 181 25.19 12.41 6.45
C PHE A 181 25.11 13.49 7.54
N ALA A 182 25.83 13.30 8.65
CA ALA A 182 25.85 14.25 9.77
C ALA A 182 26.31 15.64 9.31
N LEU A 183 27.33 15.71 8.46
CA LEU A 183 27.83 16.96 7.91
C LEU A 183 26.79 17.67 7.02
N LEU A 184 26.14 16.94 6.10
CA LEU A 184 25.08 17.51 5.26
C LEU A 184 23.90 18.00 6.10
N ASN A 185 23.52 17.24 7.12
CA ASN A 185 22.44 17.61 8.02
C ASN A 185 22.78 18.87 8.83
N GLN A 186 23.98 18.94 9.42
CA GLN A 186 24.46 20.10 10.18
C GLN A 186 24.50 21.38 9.33
N GLN A 187 24.76 21.25 8.04
CA GLN A 187 24.86 22.37 7.10
C GLN A 187 23.54 22.64 6.36
N ASN A 188 22.44 21.94 6.71
CA ASN A 188 21.14 22.02 6.03
C ASN A 188 21.21 21.74 4.50
N LEU A 189 22.15 20.88 4.09
CA LEU A 189 22.40 20.52 2.68
C LEU A 189 21.81 19.15 2.29
N LEU A 190 21.18 18.42 3.22
CA LEU A 190 20.68 17.07 2.96
C LEU A 190 19.63 17.04 1.83
N LEU A 191 18.68 17.97 1.83
CA LEU A 191 17.69 18.10 0.75
C LEU A 191 18.37 18.42 -0.59
N SER A 192 19.30 19.38 -0.60
CA SER A 192 20.07 19.73 -1.81
C SER A 192 20.86 18.54 -2.35
N TYR A 193 21.41 17.69 -1.47
CA TYR A 193 22.10 16.46 -1.85
C TYR A 193 21.15 15.42 -2.45
N ALA A 194 19.95 15.26 -1.90
CA ALA A 194 18.92 14.38 -2.46
C ALA A 194 18.44 14.85 -3.84
N LEU A 195 18.13 16.15 -3.98
CA LEU A 195 17.74 16.77 -5.26
C LEU A 195 18.86 16.66 -6.32
N PHE A 196 20.12 16.77 -5.89
CA PHE A 196 21.25 16.54 -6.78
C PHE A 196 21.24 15.09 -7.33
N GLN A 197 21.07 14.08 -6.47
CA GLN A 197 21.04 12.69 -6.94
C GLN A 197 19.80 12.41 -7.80
N GLU A 198 18.65 13.00 -7.47
CA GLU A 198 17.42 12.95 -8.30
C GLU A 198 17.70 13.43 -9.73
N GLN A 199 18.33 14.60 -9.89
CA GLN A 199 18.72 15.11 -11.21
C GLN A 199 19.75 14.22 -11.93
N GLN A 200 20.67 13.60 -11.20
CA GLN A 200 21.66 12.70 -11.81
C GLN A 200 20.99 11.40 -12.31
N VAL A 201 20.04 10.83 -11.55
CA VAL A 201 19.22 9.70 -12.01
C VAL A 201 18.41 10.12 -13.24
N GLN A 202 17.74 11.27 -13.20
CA GLN A 202 17.03 11.82 -14.36
C GLN A 202 17.94 11.85 -15.60
N ARG A 203 19.13 12.44 -15.52
CA ARG A 203 20.07 12.52 -16.66
C ARG A 203 20.49 11.14 -17.19
N ILE A 204 20.72 10.16 -16.30
CA ILE A 204 21.04 8.79 -16.72
C ILE A 204 19.87 8.19 -17.50
N LEU A 205 18.66 8.31 -16.96
CA LEU A 205 17.45 7.69 -17.50
C LEU A 205 16.98 8.39 -18.78
N SER A 206 17.09 9.71 -18.90
CA SER A 206 16.84 10.44 -20.16
C SER A 206 17.80 10.00 -21.26
N SER A 207 19.06 9.70 -20.92
CA SER A 207 19.99 9.17 -21.91
C SER A 207 19.61 7.76 -22.38
N ILE A 208 19.01 6.95 -21.51
CA ILE A 208 18.49 5.61 -21.84
C ILE A 208 17.22 5.75 -22.68
N GLU A 209 16.26 6.57 -22.26
CA GLU A 209 15.01 6.86 -22.99
C GLU A 209 15.31 7.31 -24.42
N GLN A 210 16.15 8.35 -24.59
CA GLN A 210 16.52 8.85 -25.92
C GLN A 210 17.20 7.78 -26.78
N HIS A 211 17.96 6.87 -26.17
CA HIS A 211 18.58 5.76 -26.88
C HIS A 211 17.53 4.75 -27.37
N LEU A 212 16.55 4.39 -26.53
CA LEU A 212 15.49 3.45 -26.87
C LEU A 212 14.52 4.04 -27.90
N HIS A 213 14.12 5.31 -27.77
CA HIS A 213 13.24 5.97 -28.74
C HIS A 213 13.91 6.28 -30.08
N ARG A 214 15.24 6.40 -30.12
CA ARG A 214 15.99 6.39 -31.39
C ARG A 214 15.87 5.07 -32.13
N ILE A 215 15.65 3.96 -31.42
CA ILE A 215 15.39 2.65 -32.02
C ILE A 215 13.92 2.59 -32.44
N ASN A 216 13.00 2.83 -31.49
CA ASN A 216 11.56 2.86 -31.76
C ASN A 216 10.88 3.99 -30.97
N PRO A 217 10.44 5.09 -31.63
CA PRO A 217 9.88 6.27 -30.97
C PRO A 217 8.47 6.06 -30.40
N HIS A 218 7.86 4.89 -30.62
CA HIS A 218 6.53 4.56 -30.13
C HIS A 218 6.53 3.65 -28.91
N LEU A 219 7.71 3.22 -28.44
CA LEU A 219 7.80 2.39 -27.24
C LEU A 219 7.39 3.18 -26.00
N LEU A 220 6.42 2.67 -25.27
CA LEU A 220 6.15 3.16 -23.92
C LEU A 220 7.24 2.65 -22.97
N LEU A 221 7.66 3.49 -22.03
CA LEU A 221 8.64 3.12 -21.01
C LEU A 221 7.98 3.22 -19.63
N GLY A 222 8.44 2.42 -18.67
CA GLY A 222 7.87 2.46 -17.34
C GLY A 222 8.62 1.61 -16.32
N PHE A 223 8.10 1.59 -15.11
CA PHE A 223 8.66 0.83 -14.00
C PHE A 223 7.58 0.42 -13.00
N LEU A 224 7.88 -0.62 -12.21
CA LEU A 224 7.02 -1.15 -11.14
C LEU A 224 7.52 -0.71 -9.76
N ALA A 225 6.74 -1.00 -8.72
CA ALA A 225 7.08 -0.76 -7.31
C ALA A 225 7.34 0.72 -6.97
N TYR A 226 6.57 1.64 -7.55
CA TYR A 226 6.67 3.07 -7.24
C TYR A 226 6.55 3.36 -5.73
N ARG A 227 7.39 4.28 -5.25
CA ARG A 227 7.26 4.95 -3.95
C ARG A 227 7.63 6.43 -4.16
N ASP A 228 7.06 7.36 -3.40
CA ASP A 228 7.47 8.77 -3.51
C ASP A 228 8.82 9.02 -2.82
N THR A 229 9.91 8.75 -3.55
CA THR A 229 11.28 9.09 -3.14
C THR A 229 12.00 9.85 -4.25
N TRP A 230 13.13 10.46 -3.90
CA TRP A 230 14.00 11.17 -4.85
C TRP A 230 14.39 10.29 -6.05
N PHE A 231 14.53 8.99 -5.84
CA PHE A 231 14.89 8.03 -6.88
C PHE A 231 13.78 7.87 -7.92
N TYR A 232 12.54 7.71 -7.46
CA TYR A 232 11.37 7.53 -8.33
C TYR A 232 10.93 8.80 -9.04
N ARG A 233 11.09 9.97 -8.41
CA ARG A 233 10.93 11.25 -9.12
C ARG A 233 11.97 11.40 -10.23
N GLY A 234 13.22 11.03 -9.97
CA GLY A 234 14.27 10.98 -10.99
C GLY A 234 13.96 10.02 -12.13
N LEU A 235 13.38 8.84 -11.84
CA LEU A 235 12.87 7.89 -12.84
C LEU A 235 11.77 8.51 -13.70
N ILE A 236 10.76 9.13 -13.07
CA ILE A 236 9.63 9.75 -13.77
C ILE A 236 10.12 10.84 -14.73
N GLN A 237 10.94 11.76 -14.22
CA GLN A 237 11.48 12.88 -15.00
C GLN A 237 12.49 12.43 -16.06
N GLY A 238 13.13 11.27 -15.85
CA GLY A 238 14.13 10.71 -16.74
C GLY A 238 13.52 9.97 -17.93
N LEU A 239 12.46 9.20 -17.70
CA LEU A 239 11.82 8.33 -18.69
C LEU A 239 10.60 8.95 -19.36
N GLY A 240 9.92 9.88 -18.69
CA GLY A 240 8.68 10.47 -19.14
C GLY A 240 8.91 11.64 -20.09
N THR A 241 8.21 11.65 -21.22
CA THR A 241 8.13 12.81 -22.10
C THR A 241 6.68 13.14 -22.41
N PRO A 242 6.39 14.37 -22.89
CA PRO A 242 5.03 14.73 -23.29
C PRO A 242 4.46 13.85 -24.41
N ALA A 243 5.33 13.37 -25.29
CA ALA A 243 4.97 12.50 -26.42
C ALA A 243 4.83 11.03 -26.02
N SER A 244 5.52 10.61 -24.95
CA SER A 244 5.47 9.26 -24.41
C SER A 244 5.56 9.31 -22.88
N PRO A 245 4.42 9.53 -22.20
CA PRO A 245 4.38 9.53 -20.74
C PRO A 245 4.88 8.19 -20.17
N VAL A 246 5.70 8.26 -19.13
CA VAL A 246 6.19 7.07 -18.43
C VAL A 246 5.05 6.38 -17.70
N LEU A 247 5.01 5.05 -17.76
CA LEU A 247 4.06 4.24 -17.01
C LEU A 247 4.61 3.97 -15.61
N VAL A 248 3.88 4.38 -14.59
CA VAL A 248 4.25 4.25 -13.19
C VAL A 248 3.28 3.26 -12.54
N PHE A 249 3.75 2.03 -12.32
CA PHE A 249 2.95 0.99 -11.67
C PHE A 249 3.18 1.06 -10.16
N SER A 250 2.13 1.44 -9.43
CA SER A 250 2.15 1.58 -7.98
C SER A 250 1.64 0.32 -7.29
N GLU A 251 2.16 0.05 -6.10
CA GLU A 251 1.69 -1.03 -5.21
C GLU A 251 0.99 -0.46 -3.96
N THR A 252 0.76 0.84 -3.89
CA THR A 252 0.14 1.49 -2.72
C THR A 252 -1.24 0.91 -2.41
N SER A 253 -1.95 0.43 -3.43
CA SER A 253 -3.26 -0.23 -3.31
C SER A 253 -3.20 -1.76 -3.24
N TYR A 254 -2.01 -2.39 -3.25
CA TYR A 254 -1.87 -3.85 -3.36
C TYR A 254 -2.71 -4.61 -2.35
N ILE A 255 -2.60 -4.24 -1.09
CA ILE A 255 -3.29 -4.94 -0.01
C ILE A 255 -4.62 -4.26 0.30
N ARG A 256 -4.65 -2.91 0.30
CA ARG A 256 -5.76 -2.11 0.84
C ARG A 256 -6.86 -1.79 -0.18
N GLY A 257 -6.58 -1.97 -1.47
CA GLY A 257 -7.45 -1.51 -2.54
C GLY A 257 -7.42 0.01 -2.70
N TYR A 258 -8.47 0.58 -3.26
CA TYR A 258 -8.60 2.03 -3.37
C TYR A 258 -8.75 2.67 -1.99
N THR A 259 -7.91 3.68 -1.75
CA THR A 259 -8.02 4.60 -0.62
C THR A 259 -7.79 6.02 -1.14
N PRO A 260 -8.16 7.06 -0.38
CA PRO A 260 -7.87 8.45 -0.75
C PRO A 260 -6.37 8.73 -0.99
N PHE A 261 -5.47 7.93 -0.40
CA PHE A 261 -4.04 8.01 -0.68
C PHE A 261 -3.68 7.68 -2.13
N VAL A 262 -4.45 6.81 -2.80
CA VAL A 262 -4.23 6.49 -4.23
C VAL A 262 -4.44 7.74 -5.09
N SER A 263 -5.45 8.56 -4.77
CA SER A 263 -5.70 9.81 -5.49
C SER A 263 -4.65 10.88 -5.18
N GLN A 264 -4.16 10.94 -3.95
CA GLN A 264 -3.03 11.81 -3.59
C GLN A 264 -1.75 11.38 -4.32
N GLU A 265 -1.46 10.08 -4.36
CA GLU A 265 -0.34 9.51 -5.09
C GLU A 265 -0.47 9.76 -6.60
N HIS A 266 -1.67 9.61 -7.17
CA HIS A 266 -1.96 9.97 -8.56
C HIS A 266 -1.59 11.44 -8.83
N ALA A 267 -2.05 12.36 -7.98
CA ALA A 267 -1.73 13.77 -8.11
C ALA A 267 -0.22 14.05 -7.99
N THR A 268 0.50 13.32 -7.12
CA THR A 268 1.96 13.42 -6.99
C THR A 268 2.70 12.90 -8.23
N ILE A 269 2.28 11.75 -8.77
CA ILE A 269 2.91 11.11 -9.95
C ILE A 269 2.69 11.95 -11.21
N VAL A 270 1.43 12.32 -11.48
CA VAL A 270 1.06 13.07 -12.68
C VAL A 270 1.50 14.52 -12.56
N GLY A 271 1.51 15.04 -11.32
CA GLY A 271 1.83 16.43 -11.01
C GLY A 271 0.80 17.41 -11.57
N SER A 272 1.09 18.70 -11.41
CA SER A 272 0.36 19.79 -12.08
C SER A 272 1.00 20.20 -13.41
N ALA A 273 2.08 19.52 -13.82
CA ALA A 273 2.84 19.87 -15.00
C ALA A 273 2.01 19.66 -16.26
N SER A 274 1.91 20.70 -17.08
CA SER A 274 1.41 20.61 -18.46
C SER A 274 2.59 20.85 -19.40
N PRO A 275 2.86 19.93 -20.33
CA PRO A 275 2.14 18.67 -20.60
C PRO A 275 2.44 17.55 -19.58
N VAL A 276 1.50 16.61 -19.42
CA VAL A 276 1.63 15.42 -18.56
C VAL A 276 2.73 14.49 -19.10
N ILE A 277 3.64 14.04 -18.23
CA ILE A 277 4.76 13.16 -18.60
C ILE A 277 4.72 11.78 -17.92
N ALA A 278 3.71 11.52 -17.09
CA ALA A 278 3.58 10.27 -16.34
C ALA A 278 2.14 9.79 -16.32
N ARG A 279 1.95 8.47 -16.17
CA ARG A 279 0.66 7.83 -15.99
C ARG A 279 0.70 6.88 -14.80
N HIS A 280 -0.28 6.97 -13.92
CA HIS A 280 -0.33 6.18 -12.70
C HIS A 280 -1.24 4.96 -12.88
N ILE A 281 -0.67 3.76 -12.82
CA ILE A 281 -1.40 2.50 -12.90
C ILE A 281 -1.40 1.83 -11.51
N ALA A 282 -2.55 1.79 -10.86
CA ALA A 282 -2.67 1.33 -9.47
C ALA A 282 -2.73 -0.22 -9.39
N GLY A 283 -2.00 -0.81 -8.46
CA GLY A 283 -1.87 -2.27 -8.34
C GLY A 283 -2.81 -2.90 -7.33
N LEU A 284 -3.37 -4.05 -7.67
CA LEU A 284 -4.08 -4.94 -6.75
C LEU A 284 -3.33 -6.25 -6.62
N TRP A 285 -3.13 -6.70 -5.38
CA TRP A 285 -2.66 -8.03 -5.12
C TRP A 285 -3.85 -8.99 -5.05
N LEU A 286 -4.04 -9.79 -6.08
CA LEU A 286 -5.24 -10.63 -6.29
C LEU A 286 -5.60 -11.50 -5.08
N GLY A 287 -4.62 -12.15 -4.46
CA GLY A 287 -4.78 -12.98 -3.27
C GLY A 287 -5.07 -12.23 -1.97
N ARG A 288 -5.30 -10.90 -2.04
CA ARG A 288 -5.71 -10.04 -0.93
C ARG A 288 -7.13 -9.52 -1.09
N PHE A 289 -7.89 -10.00 -2.07
CA PHE A 289 -9.26 -9.58 -2.27
C PHE A 289 -10.15 -10.77 -2.52
N PHE A 290 -11.33 -10.71 -1.93
CA PHE A 290 -12.42 -11.60 -2.29
C PHE A 290 -12.95 -11.26 -3.69
N PRO A 291 -13.41 -12.26 -4.46
CA PRO A 291 -14.02 -12.01 -5.76
C PRO A 291 -15.12 -10.95 -5.72
N GLU A 292 -15.96 -10.92 -4.68
CA GLU A 292 -17.07 -9.96 -4.61
C GLU A 292 -16.65 -8.49 -4.46
N ASP A 293 -15.46 -8.22 -3.94
CA ASP A 293 -14.97 -6.85 -3.70
C ASP A 293 -14.19 -6.33 -4.92
N LEU A 294 -13.56 -7.23 -5.68
CA LEU A 294 -12.70 -6.90 -6.81
C LEU A 294 -13.33 -5.99 -7.88
N PRO A 295 -14.60 -6.17 -8.31
CA PRO A 295 -15.19 -5.33 -9.34
C PRO A 295 -15.15 -3.85 -8.98
N SER A 296 -15.58 -3.51 -7.77
CA SER A 296 -15.59 -2.14 -7.27
C SER A 296 -14.17 -1.60 -7.11
N GLN A 297 -13.26 -2.39 -6.54
CA GLN A 297 -11.86 -2.02 -6.36
C GLN A 297 -11.17 -1.69 -7.69
N ALA A 298 -11.23 -2.60 -8.66
CA ALA A 298 -10.63 -2.41 -9.98
C ALA A 298 -11.26 -1.26 -10.76
N TYR A 299 -12.60 -1.12 -10.72
CA TYR A 299 -13.31 -0.02 -11.37
C TYR A 299 -12.92 1.33 -10.78
N THR A 300 -12.95 1.48 -9.45
CA THR A 300 -12.61 2.74 -8.79
C THR A 300 -11.14 3.10 -9.01
N LEU A 301 -10.22 2.14 -8.88
CA LEU A 301 -8.80 2.38 -9.19
C LEU A 301 -8.61 2.92 -10.61
N ALA A 302 -9.20 2.25 -11.62
CA ALA A 302 -9.04 2.68 -13.02
C ALA A 302 -9.76 3.98 -13.39
N THR A 303 -10.80 4.37 -12.66
CA THR A 303 -11.49 5.66 -12.90
C THR A 303 -10.91 6.82 -12.10
N GLN A 304 -10.16 6.55 -11.04
CA GLN A 304 -9.44 7.55 -10.23
C GLN A 304 -7.96 7.68 -10.60
N THR A 305 -7.47 6.83 -11.50
CA THR A 305 -6.08 6.83 -12.01
C THR A 305 -6.08 6.55 -13.52
N ASP A 306 -4.92 6.18 -14.09
CA ASP A 306 -4.79 5.84 -15.52
C ASP A 306 -5.09 4.37 -15.85
N GLY A 307 -5.45 3.56 -14.84
CA GLY A 307 -5.76 2.14 -15.00
C GLY A 307 -5.47 1.34 -13.74
N TYR A 308 -5.63 0.02 -13.83
CA TYR A 308 -5.22 -0.90 -12.78
C TYR A 308 -4.34 -2.03 -13.33
N TRP A 309 -3.59 -2.67 -12.43
CA TRP A 309 -2.86 -3.89 -12.73
C TRP A 309 -2.99 -4.94 -11.62
N LEU A 310 -2.89 -6.22 -11.96
CA LEU A 310 -3.05 -7.34 -11.03
C LEU A 310 -1.72 -8.07 -10.79
N PHE A 311 -1.29 -8.12 -9.53
CA PHE A 311 -0.23 -9.00 -9.05
C PHE A 311 -0.83 -10.18 -8.25
N THR A 312 -0.56 -11.42 -8.56
CA THR A 312 -0.26 -11.92 -9.89
C THR A 312 -1.50 -12.65 -10.41
N VAL A 313 -1.66 -12.70 -11.72
CA VAL A 313 -2.67 -13.60 -12.33
C VAL A 313 -2.16 -15.04 -12.44
N HIS A 314 -0.93 -15.32 -11.99
CA HIS A 314 -0.39 -16.69 -11.97
C HIS A 314 -1.31 -17.69 -11.25
N SER A 315 -1.91 -17.26 -10.14
CA SER A 315 -2.87 -18.07 -9.38
C SER A 315 -4.14 -18.42 -10.14
N LEU A 316 -4.43 -17.72 -11.24
CA LEU A 316 -5.59 -17.98 -12.09
C LEU A 316 -5.31 -18.97 -13.22
N TRP A 317 -4.05 -19.38 -13.40
CA TRP A 317 -3.64 -20.28 -14.48
C TRP A 317 -3.77 -21.76 -14.12
N THR A 318 -3.85 -22.07 -12.83
CA THR A 318 -3.79 -23.42 -12.27
C THR A 318 -5.05 -23.73 -11.48
N ASP A 319 -5.54 -24.97 -11.59
CA ASP A 319 -6.62 -25.48 -10.75
C ASP A 319 -6.11 -25.95 -9.38
N SER A 320 -4.79 -26.12 -9.23
CA SER A 320 -4.18 -26.50 -7.96
C SER A 320 -4.01 -25.27 -7.06
N PRO A 321 -4.49 -25.31 -5.80
CA PRO A 321 -4.27 -24.25 -4.83
C PRO A 321 -2.78 -23.96 -4.67
N LEU A 322 -2.41 -22.68 -4.82
CA LEU A 322 -1.07 -22.20 -4.52
C LEU A 322 -1.01 -21.72 -3.06
N SER A 323 0.21 -21.62 -2.53
CA SER A 323 0.46 -21.21 -1.15
C SER A 323 1.07 -19.81 -1.05
N GLY A 324 1.05 -19.28 0.18
CA GLY A 324 1.67 -18.01 0.54
C GLY A 324 1.12 -16.85 -0.30
N PRO A 325 1.99 -16.12 -1.04
CA PRO A 325 1.57 -14.92 -1.75
C PRO A 325 0.62 -15.18 -2.95
N TYR A 326 0.44 -16.44 -3.33
CA TYR A 326 -0.35 -16.85 -4.48
C TYR A 326 -1.71 -17.48 -4.08
N THR A 327 -2.01 -17.58 -2.79
CA THR A 327 -3.28 -18.13 -2.31
C THR A 327 -4.45 -17.23 -2.72
N LEU A 328 -5.53 -17.83 -3.22
CA LEU A 328 -6.80 -17.16 -3.51
C LEU A 328 -7.83 -17.46 -2.41
N HIS A 329 -8.82 -16.57 -2.26
CA HIS A 329 -9.91 -16.76 -1.30
C HIS A 329 -11.08 -17.60 -1.84
N ASP A 330 -11.06 -17.88 -3.14
CA ASP A 330 -12.09 -18.62 -3.87
C ASP A 330 -11.47 -19.25 -5.12
N GLU A 331 -12.25 -20.02 -5.86
CA GLU A 331 -11.82 -20.68 -7.09
C GLU A 331 -11.47 -19.66 -8.20
N PRO A 332 -10.46 -19.93 -9.06
CA PRO A 332 -10.08 -19.04 -10.16
C PRO A 332 -11.24 -18.57 -11.04
N ALA A 333 -12.25 -19.42 -11.26
CA ALA A 333 -13.43 -19.08 -12.05
C ALA A 333 -14.24 -17.91 -11.46
N ALA A 334 -14.32 -17.81 -10.12
CA ALA A 334 -15.01 -16.70 -9.46
C ALA A 334 -14.30 -15.37 -9.72
N TYR A 335 -12.96 -15.37 -9.67
CA TYR A 335 -12.14 -14.19 -10.00
C TYR A 335 -12.30 -13.76 -11.46
N TRP A 336 -12.29 -14.70 -12.40
CA TRP A 336 -12.51 -14.39 -13.81
C TRP A 336 -13.88 -13.75 -14.08
N ALA A 337 -14.94 -14.25 -13.44
CA ALA A 337 -16.28 -13.70 -13.56
C ALA A 337 -16.38 -12.26 -12.99
N THR A 338 -15.68 -11.97 -11.91
CA THR A 338 -15.73 -10.64 -11.28
C THR A 338 -14.85 -9.63 -12.02
N LEU A 339 -13.70 -10.06 -12.56
CA LEU A 339 -12.88 -9.25 -13.46
C LEU A 339 -13.60 -8.90 -14.77
N ASN A 340 -14.39 -9.83 -15.32
CA ASN A 340 -15.32 -9.53 -16.43
C ASN A 340 -16.26 -8.39 -16.11
N THR A 341 -16.85 -8.44 -14.91
CA THR A 341 -17.78 -7.42 -14.44
C THR A 341 -17.09 -6.07 -14.36
N ALA A 342 -15.90 -6.01 -13.74
CA ALA A 342 -15.09 -4.78 -13.65
C ALA A 342 -14.76 -4.20 -15.03
N ASN A 343 -14.29 -5.03 -15.94
CA ASN A 343 -13.83 -4.61 -17.26
C ASN A 343 -14.98 -4.19 -18.18
N ALA A 344 -16.14 -4.83 -18.07
CA ALA A 344 -17.35 -4.40 -18.77
C ALA A 344 -17.88 -3.06 -18.25
N GLU A 345 -17.80 -2.81 -16.94
CA GLU A 345 -18.15 -1.52 -16.34
C GLU A 345 -17.19 -0.40 -16.79
N LEU A 346 -15.88 -0.67 -16.85
CA LEU A 346 -14.89 0.28 -17.36
C LEU A 346 -15.06 0.56 -18.86
N GLN A 347 -15.48 -0.43 -19.65
CA GLN A 347 -15.81 -0.23 -21.05
C GLN A 347 -17.01 0.71 -21.20
N ARG A 348 -18.07 0.53 -20.40
CA ARG A 348 -19.23 1.43 -20.40
C ARG A 348 -18.87 2.83 -19.93
N PHE A 349 -18.04 2.95 -18.89
CA PHE A 349 -17.50 4.24 -18.44
C PHE A 349 -16.72 4.94 -19.56
N SER A 350 -15.85 4.22 -20.27
CA SER A 350 -15.02 4.79 -21.35
C SER A 350 -15.83 5.30 -22.54
N GLN A 351 -17.05 4.80 -22.75
CA GLN A 351 -17.95 5.27 -23.80
C GLN A 351 -18.68 6.57 -23.44
N ALA A 352 -18.84 6.87 -22.15
CA ALA A 352 -19.59 8.02 -21.66
C ALA A 352 -19.07 8.52 -20.30
N PRO A 353 -17.79 8.93 -20.17
CA PRO A 353 -17.14 9.16 -18.88
C PRO A 353 -17.79 10.29 -18.06
N GLU A 354 -18.43 11.25 -18.72
CA GLU A 354 -19.07 12.40 -18.07
C GLU A 354 -20.47 12.09 -17.51
N THR A 355 -21.15 11.08 -18.04
CA THR A 355 -22.57 10.80 -17.71
C THR A 355 -22.79 9.40 -17.13
N TYR A 356 -21.84 8.48 -17.29
CA TYR A 356 -21.98 7.12 -16.81
C TYR A 356 -21.89 7.05 -15.29
N GLN A 357 -22.85 6.36 -14.68
CA GLN A 357 -22.81 5.98 -13.27
C GLN A 357 -22.78 4.46 -13.20
N SER A 358 -21.73 3.92 -12.59
CA SER A 358 -21.61 2.46 -12.42
C SER A 358 -22.65 1.94 -11.43
N ALA A 359 -23.18 0.75 -11.71
CA ALA A 359 -24.06 0.02 -10.81
C ALA A 359 -23.29 -0.80 -9.74
N LEU A 360 -21.96 -0.80 -9.80
CA LEU A 360 -21.12 -1.46 -8.81
C LEU A 360 -21.31 -0.85 -7.43
N ARG A 361 -21.17 -1.68 -6.40
CA ARG A 361 -21.24 -1.24 -5.01
C ARG A 361 -20.14 -0.19 -4.77
N PRO A 362 -20.43 0.98 -4.19
CA PRO A 362 -19.39 1.91 -3.78
C PRO A 362 -18.43 1.25 -2.78
N ILE A 363 -17.14 1.56 -2.91
CA ILE A 363 -16.14 1.16 -1.90
C ILE A 363 -16.41 1.94 -0.62
N HIS A 364 -16.36 1.25 0.51
CA HIS A 364 -16.45 1.91 1.80
C HIS A 364 -15.17 2.68 2.07
N LEU A 365 -15.24 4.00 1.94
CA LEU A 365 -14.11 4.86 2.27
C LEU A 365 -13.97 4.96 3.78
N SER A 366 -12.74 4.83 4.24
CA SER A 366 -12.36 5.12 5.62
C SER A 366 -12.19 6.62 5.82
N SER A 367 -12.08 7.06 7.08
CA SER A 367 -11.65 8.43 7.33
C SER A 367 -10.25 8.65 6.77
N PHE A 368 -9.92 9.89 6.40
CA PHE A 368 -8.56 10.27 6.02
C PHE A 368 -8.27 11.72 6.37
N TYR A 369 -7.00 12.03 6.64
CA TYR A 369 -6.55 13.40 6.87
C TYR A 369 -6.07 14.01 5.55
N ASP A 370 -6.78 15.03 5.07
CA ASP A 370 -6.36 15.86 3.94
C ASP A 370 -5.33 16.88 4.44
N ALA A 371 -4.05 16.56 4.29
CA ALA A 371 -2.95 17.41 4.75
C ALA A 371 -2.92 18.78 4.06
N ALA A 372 -3.39 18.87 2.80
CA ALA A 372 -3.41 20.12 2.06
C ALA A 372 -4.48 21.07 2.61
N ARG A 373 -5.64 20.54 2.95
CA ARG A 373 -6.75 21.30 3.58
C ARG A 373 -6.66 21.38 5.10
N LYS A 374 -5.74 20.60 5.71
CA LYS A 374 -5.65 20.36 7.16
C LYS A 374 -7.00 19.95 7.77
N GLN A 375 -7.73 19.09 7.04
CA GLN A 375 -9.10 18.69 7.37
C GLN A 375 -9.21 17.18 7.48
N LEU A 376 -9.90 16.68 8.50
CA LEU A 376 -10.27 15.28 8.60
C LEU A 376 -11.56 15.02 7.81
N VAL A 377 -11.48 14.23 6.76
CA VAL A 377 -12.67 13.79 6.02
C VAL A 377 -13.12 12.46 6.59
N THR A 378 -14.39 12.38 7.01
CA THR A 378 -15.00 11.17 7.57
C THR A 378 -16.12 10.67 6.66
N PRO A 379 -16.33 9.35 6.54
CA PRO A 379 -17.37 8.82 5.69
C PRO A 379 -18.77 9.06 6.27
N PRO A 380 -19.83 9.14 5.42
CA PRO A 380 -21.21 9.23 5.89
C PRO A 380 -21.64 8.05 6.80
N SER A 381 -20.99 6.89 6.64
CA SER A 381 -21.26 5.70 7.47
C SER A 381 -20.98 5.95 8.95
N LEU A 382 -20.04 6.85 9.30
CA LEU A 382 -19.76 7.23 10.69
C LEU A 382 -20.96 7.91 11.36
N SER A 383 -21.61 8.84 10.65
CA SER A 383 -22.80 9.51 11.18
C SER A 383 -23.93 8.51 11.38
N ARG A 384 -24.16 7.63 10.39
CA ARG A 384 -25.16 6.57 10.52
C ARG A 384 -24.85 5.61 11.67
N PHE A 385 -23.57 5.30 11.90
CA PHE A 385 -23.13 4.46 13.02
C PHE A 385 -23.56 5.08 14.36
N PHE A 386 -23.32 6.38 14.58
CA PHE A 386 -23.72 7.02 15.83
C PHE A 386 -25.23 7.21 16.01
N THR A 387 -26.00 7.32 14.91
CA THR A 387 -27.46 7.51 14.98
C THR A 387 -28.25 6.20 15.04
N GLU A 388 -27.60 5.05 14.87
CA GLU A 388 -28.26 3.75 14.91
C GLU A 388 -28.65 3.39 16.37
N PRO A 389 -29.95 3.21 16.69
CA PRO A 389 -30.42 3.09 18.07
C PRO A 389 -29.79 1.95 18.89
N GLN A 390 -29.38 0.86 18.24
CA GLN A 390 -28.67 -0.24 18.91
C GLN A 390 -27.26 0.19 19.35
N ILE A 391 -26.58 0.94 18.49
CA ILE A 391 -25.23 1.46 18.74
C ILE A 391 -25.26 2.53 19.81
N THR A 392 -26.20 3.47 19.72
CA THR A 392 -26.35 4.51 20.74
C THR A 392 -26.53 3.87 22.12
N ARG A 393 -27.43 2.88 22.26
CA ARG A 393 -27.63 2.17 23.53
C ARG A 393 -26.39 1.45 24.03
N LEU A 394 -25.64 0.80 23.14
CA LEU A 394 -24.40 0.11 23.49
C LEU A 394 -23.35 1.12 24.01
N LEU A 395 -23.19 2.24 23.31
CA LEU A 395 -22.26 3.29 23.68
C LEU A 395 -22.66 3.98 25.00
N GLU A 396 -23.95 4.22 25.25
CA GLU A 396 -24.43 4.73 26.54
C GLU A 396 -24.11 3.77 27.69
N ALA A 397 -24.27 2.47 27.47
CA ALA A 397 -23.94 1.46 28.48
C ALA A 397 -22.44 1.49 28.82
N THR A 398 -21.56 1.64 27.82
CA THR A 398 -20.11 1.78 28.03
C THR A 398 -19.79 3.04 28.86
N VAL A 399 -20.44 4.18 28.57
CA VAL A 399 -20.25 5.42 29.33
C VAL A 399 -20.71 5.27 30.78
N ALA A 400 -21.86 4.63 31.03
CA ALA A 400 -22.41 4.45 32.37
C ALA A 400 -21.51 3.58 33.27
N LEU A 401 -20.82 2.59 32.69
CA LEU A 401 -19.93 1.71 33.41
C LEU A 401 -18.60 2.37 33.84
N HIS A 402 -18.38 3.65 33.50
CA HIS A 402 -17.09 4.34 33.71
C HIS A 402 -15.90 3.52 33.18
N GLN A 403 -16.13 2.68 32.16
CA GLN A 403 -15.06 1.97 31.46
C GLN A 403 -14.23 3.03 30.75
N THR A 404 -13.23 3.52 31.45
CA THR A 404 -12.19 4.34 30.88
C THR A 404 -11.41 3.42 29.97
N MET A 405 -11.29 3.76 28.68
CA MET A 405 -10.30 3.16 27.77
C MET A 405 -8.84 3.41 28.23
N SER A 406 -8.62 3.62 29.53
CA SER A 406 -7.43 4.18 30.12
C SER A 406 -6.24 3.29 29.89
N ASP A 407 -6.38 1.97 29.87
CA ASP A 407 -5.19 1.12 29.99
C ASP A 407 -4.61 0.67 28.65
N LEU A 408 -5.23 1.05 27.52
CA LEU A 408 -4.68 0.76 26.20
C LEU A 408 -3.56 1.69 25.81
N MET A 409 -2.46 1.07 25.39
CA MET A 409 -1.29 1.73 24.85
C MET A 409 -1.36 1.69 23.32
N TYR A 410 -1.64 2.84 22.72
CA TYR A 410 -1.71 3.02 21.27
C TYR A 410 -0.33 3.39 20.72
N ARG A 411 -0.01 2.92 19.52
CA ARG A 411 1.25 3.23 18.82
C ARG A 411 0.98 3.82 17.43
N GLY A 412 1.88 4.65 16.93
CA GLY A 412 1.73 5.26 15.61
C GLY A 412 0.53 6.22 15.57
N THR A 413 -0.23 6.19 14.48
CA THR A 413 -1.40 7.07 14.29
C THR A 413 -2.69 6.34 14.65
N THR A 414 -3.46 6.89 15.59
CA THR A 414 -4.78 6.33 15.99
C THR A 414 -5.85 7.40 15.86
N LEU A 415 -7.03 7.01 15.37
CA LEU A 415 -8.17 7.89 15.19
C LEU A 415 -9.35 7.43 16.07
N PHE A 416 -9.83 8.35 16.90
CA PHE A 416 -11.00 8.16 17.75
C PHE A 416 -12.13 9.05 17.27
N HIS A 417 -13.37 8.57 17.41
CA HIS A 417 -14.57 9.36 17.17
C HIS A 417 -15.48 9.29 18.38
N GLY A 418 -16.07 10.42 18.76
CA GLY A 418 -17.00 10.47 19.88
C GLY A 418 -18.11 11.51 19.69
N LEU A 419 -19.10 11.46 20.58
CA LEU A 419 -20.17 12.46 20.64
C LEU A 419 -19.95 13.37 21.85
N ALA A 420 -19.50 14.60 21.60
CA ALA A 420 -19.18 15.57 22.63
C ALA A 420 -20.39 15.79 23.56
N ARG A 421 -20.11 15.76 24.87
CA ARG A 421 -21.07 16.10 25.93
C ARG A 421 -20.53 17.25 26.78
N PRO A 422 -21.41 18.17 27.22
CA PRO A 422 -21.01 19.20 28.17
C PRO A 422 -20.37 18.57 29.43
N GLY A 423 -19.15 19.00 29.73
CA GLY A 423 -18.41 18.52 30.90
C GLY A 423 -17.66 17.19 30.73
N ALA A 424 -17.77 16.53 29.58
CA ALA A 424 -16.91 15.39 29.26
C ALA A 424 -15.43 15.80 29.29
N THR A 425 -14.57 14.86 29.66
CA THR A 425 -13.12 15.09 29.71
C THR A 425 -12.37 14.12 28.82
N LEU A 426 -11.25 14.59 28.29
CA LEU A 426 -10.30 13.83 27.49
C LEU A 426 -8.90 14.06 28.08
N ARG A 427 -8.20 12.98 28.38
CA ARG A 427 -6.79 12.98 28.77
C ARG A 427 -5.97 12.28 27.70
N ILE A 428 -4.87 12.90 27.28
CA ILE A 428 -3.88 12.29 26.38
C ILE A 428 -2.55 12.25 27.11
N THR A 429 -1.92 11.09 27.16
CA THR A 429 -0.63 10.89 27.81
C THR A 429 0.37 10.29 26.81
N HIS A 430 1.50 10.98 26.63
CA HIS A 430 2.68 10.47 25.95
C HIS A 430 3.42 9.49 26.85
N VAL A 431 3.71 8.31 26.33
CA VAL A 431 4.49 7.30 27.02
C VAL A 431 5.74 6.96 26.21
N PRO A 432 6.94 7.37 26.68
CA PRO A 432 8.18 7.07 25.98
C PRO A 432 8.50 5.57 26.06
N LEU A 433 8.98 5.02 24.96
CA LEU A 433 9.41 3.62 24.82
C LEU A 433 10.90 3.61 24.47
N GLY A 434 11.71 2.98 25.32
CA GLY A 434 13.17 2.94 25.13
C GLY A 434 13.79 4.33 24.97
N ASP A 435 14.67 4.49 23.98
CA ASP A 435 15.37 5.74 23.66
C ASP A 435 14.72 6.52 22.50
N TYR A 436 13.47 6.21 22.13
CA TYR A 436 12.79 6.91 21.04
C TYR A 436 12.47 8.36 21.42
N SER A 437 12.80 9.30 20.54
CA SER A 437 12.59 10.74 20.75
C SER A 437 11.36 11.30 20.03
N ASP A 438 10.52 10.46 19.43
CA ASP A 438 9.32 10.90 18.72
C ASP A 438 8.31 11.55 19.69
N PRO A 439 7.83 12.77 19.43
CA PRO A 439 6.76 13.35 20.24
C PRO A 439 5.42 12.66 19.93
N THR A 440 4.48 12.73 20.87
CA THR A 440 3.06 12.46 20.60
C THR A 440 2.40 13.75 20.14
N SER A 441 2.02 13.85 18.87
CA SER A 441 1.14 14.93 18.39
C SER A 441 -0.32 14.52 18.51
N TYR A 442 -1.20 15.52 18.70
CA TYR A 442 -2.65 15.31 18.70
C TYR A 442 -3.38 16.43 17.97
N GLN A 443 -4.50 16.08 17.35
CA GLN A 443 -5.42 17.00 16.68
C GLN A 443 -6.86 16.63 17.03
N LEU A 444 -7.64 17.62 17.48
CA LEU A 444 -9.07 17.50 17.73
C LEU A 444 -9.84 18.22 16.63
N PHE A 445 -10.79 17.49 16.07
CA PHE A 445 -11.62 17.90 14.94
C PHE A 445 -13.06 18.05 15.35
N ASP A 446 -13.71 19.09 14.83
CA ASP A 446 -15.14 19.28 14.97
C ASP A 446 -15.93 18.38 14.00
N GLU A 447 -17.26 18.55 13.95
CA GLU A 447 -18.11 17.76 13.07
C GLU A 447 -17.85 18.00 11.57
N THR A 448 -17.29 19.15 11.20
CA THR A 448 -16.89 19.48 9.82
C THR A 448 -15.53 18.90 9.45
N GLY A 449 -14.81 18.33 10.43
CA GLY A 449 -13.45 17.86 10.24
C GLY A 449 -12.39 18.96 10.37
N SER A 450 -12.76 20.16 10.82
CA SER A 450 -11.83 21.27 11.02
C SER A 450 -11.12 21.14 12.36
N VAL A 451 -9.81 21.41 12.39
CA VAL A 451 -9.03 21.38 13.63
C VAL A 451 -9.42 22.56 14.52
N PHE A 452 -9.95 22.28 15.71
CA PHE A 452 -10.23 23.31 16.72
C PHE A 452 -9.22 23.30 17.87
N ARG A 453 -8.43 22.22 18.02
CA ARG A 453 -7.33 22.14 18.98
C ARG A 453 -6.25 21.18 18.50
N GLN A 454 -4.98 21.52 18.74
CA GLN A 454 -3.85 20.64 18.45
C GLN A 454 -2.68 20.94 19.37
N GLY A 455 -1.74 20.00 19.48
CA GLY A 455 -0.49 20.18 20.21
C GLY A 455 0.43 18.98 20.12
N GLU A 456 1.56 19.07 20.82
CA GLU A 456 2.57 18.02 20.92
C GLU A 456 2.92 17.77 22.38
N LEU A 457 3.19 16.53 22.71
CA LEU A 457 3.58 16.03 24.03
C LEU A 457 4.94 15.32 23.87
N ASP A 458 5.87 15.62 24.75
CA ASP A 458 7.21 15.03 24.78
C ASP A 458 7.53 14.50 26.19
N ALA A 459 8.77 14.05 26.40
CA ALA A 459 9.21 13.53 27.69
C ALA A 459 9.05 14.54 28.85
N GLN A 460 9.03 15.85 28.56
CA GLN A 460 8.86 16.93 29.53
C GLN A 460 7.38 17.28 29.74
N HIS A 461 6.55 17.15 28.70
CA HIS A 461 5.12 17.44 28.69
C HIS A 461 4.30 16.17 28.48
N ARG A 462 4.31 15.29 29.48
CA ARG A 462 3.77 13.93 29.33
C ARG A 462 2.26 13.83 29.19
N THR A 463 1.48 14.78 29.72
CA THR A 463 0.02 14.66 29.75
C THR A 463 -0.66 15.98 29.46
N VAL A 464 -1.78 15.93 28.76
CA VAL A 464 -2.70 17.05 28.60
C VAL A 464 -4.14 16.63 28.91
N ASP A 465 -4.82 17.47 29.67
CA ASP A 465 -6.22 17.30 30.05
C ASP A 465 -7.09 18.35 29.35
N PHE A 466 -8.20 17.88 28.77
CA PHE A 466 -9.18 18.69 28.08
C PHE A 466 -10.55 18.48 28.69
N ARG A 467 -11.19 19.58 29.05
CA ARG A 467 -12.63 19.61 29.30
C ARG A 467 -13.32 20.08 28.03
N MET A 468 -14.31 19.33 27.56
CA MET A 468 -15.07 19.71 26.38
C MET A 468 -15.80 21.03 26.63
N PRO A 469 -15.71 22.02 25.71
CA PRO A 469 -16.46 23.26 25.80
C PRO A 469 -17.96 22.99 25.95
N LEU A 470 -18.67 23.83 26.69
CA LEU A 470 -20.11 23.64 26.96
C LEU A 470 -20.97 23.82 25.70
N ASP A 471 -20.47 24.60 24.73
CA ASP A 471 -21.06 24.89 23.43
C ASP A 471 -20.68 23.86 22.35
N LEU A 472 -19.67 23.02 22.60
CA LEU A 472 -19.28 21.96 21.68
C LEU A 472 -20.27 20.80 21.78
N THR A 473 -21.09 20.65 20.74
CA THR A 473 -22.07 19.58 20.60
C THR A 473 -21.81 18.78 19.32
N GLY A 474 -22.37 17.57 19.25
CA GLY A 474 -22.24 16.73 18.07
C GLY A 474 -20.97 15.89 18.05
N ARG A 475 -20.53 15.53 16.85
CA ARG A 475 -19.39 14.62 16.64
C ARG A 475 -18.07 15.37 16.82
N ILE A 476 -17.14 14.74 17.52
CA ILE A 476 -15.73 15.14 17.53
C ILE A 476 -14.84 13.97 17.14
N SER A 477 -13.66 14.27 16.62
CA SER A 477 -12.64 13.26 16.37
C SER A 477 -11.32 13.65 17.00
N LEU A 478 -10.57 12.68 17.51
CA LEU A 478 -9.22 12.85 18.01
C LEU A 478 -8.28 11.99 17.17
N MET A 479 -7.30 12.61 16.53
CA MET A 479 -6.18 11.89 15.92
C MET A 479 -4.94 12.08 16.81
N THR A 480 -4.30 10.99 17.20
CA THR A 480 -2.99 11.01 17.87
C THR A 480 -1.94 10.40 16.96
N SER A 481 -0.69 10.87 17.04
CA SER A 481 0.44 10.27 16.33
C SER A 481 1.68 10.26 17.22
N SER A 482 2.15 9.07 17.60
CA SER A 482 3.25 8.90 18.56
C SER A 482 4.57 8.39 17.97
N GLY A 483 4.63 8.18 16.66
CA GLY A 483 5.81 7.60 16.01
C GLY A 483 6.16 6.24 16.61
N ALA A 484 7.42 6.05 17.04
CA ALA A 484 7.84 4.84 17.70
C ALA A 484 7.49 4.79 19.20
N ASN A 485 7.10 5.91 19.81
CA ASN A 485 6.61 5.99 21.19
C ASN A 485 5.13 5.59 21.29
N LEU A 486 4.59 5.60 22.51
CA LEU A 486 3.23 5.19 22.81
C LEU A 486 2.37 6.37 23.24
N THR A 487 1.06 6.23 23.09
CA THR A 487 0.07 7.18 23.59
C THR A 487 -1.03 6.44 24.32
N GLN A 488 -1.44 7.00 25.45
CA GLN A 488 -2.58 6.54 26.25
C GLN A 488 -3.67 7.61 26.15
N VAL A 489 -4.90 7.21 25.88
CA VAL A 489 -6.03 8.13 25.71
C VAL A 489 -7.17 7.71 26.61
N THR A 490 -7.62 8.62 27.48
CA THR A 490 -8.76 8.38 28.36
C THR A 490 -9.87 9.37 28.07
N PHE A 491 -11.06 8.84 27.81
CA PHE A 491 -12.29 9.62 27.69
C PHE A 491 -13.17 9.38 28.91
N SER A 492 -13.81 10.42 29.43
CA SER A 492 -14.79 10.31 30.52
C SER A 492 -16.05 11.10 30.21
N GLY A 493 -17.20 10.47 30.42
CA GLY A 493 -18.51 11.07 30.19
C GLY A 493 -18.88 11.30 28.72
N MET A 494 -18.25 10.58 27.79
CA MET A 494 -18.54 10.67 26.36
C MET A 494 -18.43 9.29 25.69
N PRO A 495 -19.38 8.92 24.81
CA PRO A 495 -19.28 7.71 24.02
C PRO A 495 -18.22 7.86 22.95
N VAL A 496 -17.33 6.87 22.84
CA VAL A 496 -16.20 6.88 21.90
C VAL A 496 -16.05 5.53 21.23
N VAL A 497 -15.62 5.57 19.97
CA VAL A 497 -15.12 4.41 19.21
C VAL A 497 -13.74 4.71 18.67
N VAL A 498 -12.96 3.65 18.43
CA VAL A 498 -11.70 3.73 17.70
C VAL A 498 -11.95 3.31 16.27
N GLU A 499 -11.50 4.10 15.29
CA GLU A 499 -11.45 3.63 13.91
C GLU A 499 -10.32 2.61 13.78
N ALA A 500 -10.65 1.44 13.24
CA ALA A 500 -9.71 0.37 12.90
C ALA A 500 -9.84 0.08 11.40
N SER A 501 -9.66 1.09 10.58
CA SER A 501 -9.80 0.97 9.13
C SER A 501 -8.46 0.65 8.46
N SER A 502 -8.45 0.47 7.14
CA SER A 502 -7.17 0.34 6.40
C SER A 502 -6.36 1.65 6.39
N THR A 503 -6.99 2.80 6.61
CA THR A 503 -6.30 4.10 6.74
C THR A 503 -5.77 4.31 8.16
N PHE A 504 -6.58 3.98 9.16
CA PHE A 504 -6.25 4.10 10.57
C PHE A 504 -6.40 2.73 11.23
N PRO A 505 -5.43 1.81 11.07
CA PRO A 505 -5.47 0.54 11.79
C PRO A 505 -5.32 0.79 13.30
N LEU A 506 -6.01 0.01 14.12
CA LEU A 506 -5.78 0.03 15.56
C LEU A 506 -4.42 -0.60 15.85
N ALA A 507 -3.44 0.21 16.20
CA ALA A 507 -2.11 -0.23 16.58
C ALA A 507 -1.94 -0.16 18.10
N THR A 508 -1.71 -1.31 18.74
CA THR A 508 -1.57 -1.45 20.20
C THR A 508 -0.22 -2.05 20.58
N PHE A 509 0.29 -1.70 21.76
CA PHE A 509 1.55 -2.21 22.30
C PHE A 509 1.36 -2.98 23.61
N GLU A 510 1.88 -4.21 23.72
CA GLU A 510 1.89 -5.07 24.92
C GLU A 510 0.54 -5.21 25.67
N THR A 511 -0.57 -4.89 25.01
CA THR A 511 -1.88 -4.77 25.68
C THR A 511 -2.84 -5.84 25.21
N ARG A 512 -3.45 -6.53 26.18
CA ARG A 512 -4.62 -7.38 25.94
C ARG A 512 -5.85 -6.50 25.86
N TYR A 513 -6.73 -6.77 24.91
CA TYR A 513 -7.99 -6.03 24.83
C TYR A 513 -9.13 -6.87 24.27
N THR A 514 -10.33 -6.49 24.70
CA THR A 514 -11.59 -6.89 24.08
C THR A 514 -12.15 -5.70 23.32
N ALA A 515 -12.53 -5.92 22.06
CA ALA A 515 -13.21 -4.94 21.24
C ALA A 515 -14.53 -5.51 20.73
N LYS A 516 -15.60 -4.70 20.78
CA LYS A 516 -16.85 -5.03 20.12
C LYS A 516 -16.88 -4.42 18.72
N VAL A 517 -17.29 -5.23 17.75
CA VAL A 517 -17.46 -4.85 16.34
C VAL A 517 -18.88 -5.10 15.90
N LEU A 518 -19.39 -4.21 15.05
CA LEU A 518 -20.76 -4.27 14.57
C LEU A 518 -20.76 -4.48 13.06
N SER A 519 -21.31 -5.61 12.61
CA SER A 519 -21.51 -5.86 11.19
C SER A 519 -22.82 -5.21 10.72
N PRO A 520 -22.82 -4.44 9.61
CA PRO A 520 -24.03 -3.81 9.09
C PRO A 520 -25.02 -4.87 8.56
N PRO A 521 -26.32 -4.52 8.43
CA PRO A 521 -27.30 -5.41 7.81
C PRO A 521 -26.88 -5.78 6.38
N GLY A 522 -26.96 -7.06 6.05
CA GLY A 522 -26.58 -7.58 4.73
C GLY A 522 -25.08 -7.83 4.52
N ALA A 523 -24.22 -7.57 5.52
CA ALA A 523 -22.85 -8.04 5.49
C ALA A 523 -22.81 -9.57 5.40
N LYS A 524 -22.00 -10.09 4.48
CA LYS A 524 -21.83 -11.54 4.26
C LYS A 524 -20.68 -12.12 5.08
N ARG A 525 -19.70 -11.30 5.40
CA ARG A 525 -18.46 -11.66 6.08
C ARG A 525 -18.06 -10.53 7.02
N LEU A 526 -17.42 -10.88 8.12
CA LEU A 526 -16.61 -9.95 8.91
C LEU A 526 -15.15 -10.14 8.50
N LYS A 527 -14.56 -9.08 7.94
CA LYS A 527 -13.23 -9.10 7.32
C LYS A 527 -12.20 -8.39 8.21
N LEU A 528 -11.24 -9.16 8.74
CA LEU A 528 -10.19 -8.65 9.63
C LEU A 528 -8.80 -8.91 9.07
N ARG A 529 -7.91 -7.93 9.27
CA ARG A 529 -6.47 -8.06 9.05
C ARG A 529 -5.73 -7.70 10.31
N ALA A 530 -4.79 -8.54 10.69
CA ALA A 530 -3.91 -8.30 11.79
C ALA A 530 -2.44 -8.38 11.33
N TYR A 531 -1.58 -7.57 11.94
CA TYR A 531 -0.17 -7.52 11.63
C TYR A 531 0.68 -7.38 12.90
N CYS A 532 1.78 -8.13 12.98
CA CYS A 532 2.85 -7.97 13.98
C CYS A 532 4.12 -7.44 13.30
N SER A 533 4.87 -6.58 13.99
CA SER A 533 5.94 -5.80 13.35
C SER A 533 7.13 -6.64 12.92
N SER A 534 7.37 -7.76 13.62
CA SER A 534 8.45 -8.70 13.35
C SER A 534 7.99 -10.15 13.40
N SER A 535 8.79 -11.04 12.79
CA SER A 535 8.60 -12.48 12.88
C SER A 535 8.84 -13.03 14.30
N GLU A 536 9.45 -12.23 15.19
CA GLU A 536 9.75 -12.59 16.58
C GLU A 536 8.62 -12.20 17.55
N GLU A 537 7.60 -11.49 17.06
CA GLU A 537 6.39 -11.15 17.78
C GLU A 537 5.24 -12.06 17.34
N SER A 538 4.30 -12.32 18.26
CA SER A 538 3.00 -12.84 17.85
C SER A 538 1.91 -12.55 18.88
N ALA A 539 0.68 -12.55 18.38
CA ALA A 539 -0.52 -12.42 19.18
C ALA A 539 -1.51 -13.51 18.81
N MET A 540 -2.50 -13.78 19.65
CA MET A 540 -3.66 -14.59 19.29
C MET A 540 -4.85 -13.65 19.06
N LEU A 541 -5.43 -13.74 17.88
CA LEU A 541 -6.69 -13.12 17.52
C LEU A 541 -7.81 -14.13 17.73
N ILE A 542 -8.75 -13.84 18.62
CA ILE A 542 -9.93 -14.66 18.87
C ILE A 542 -11.14 -13.84 18.47
N VAL A 543 -12.03 -14.41 17.66
CA VAL A 543 -13.29 -13.76 17.30
C VAL A 543 -14.46 -14.58 17.80
N GLN A 544 -15.33 -13.92 18.55
CA GLN A 544 -16.52 -14.52 19.17
C GLN A 544 -17.80 -13.93 18.58
N SER A 545 -18.75 -14.80 18.31
CA SER A 545 -20.13 -14.45 17.95
C SER A 545 -20.87 -13.76 19.10
N PRO A 546 -22.03 -13.13 18.83
CA PRO A 546 -22.81 -12.43 19.86
C PRO A 546 -23.23 -13.28 21.07
N ASP A 547 -23.31 -14.61 20.91
CA ASP A 547 -23.61 -15.57 21.97
C ASP A 547 -22.37 -16.05 22.74
N GLY A 548 -21.18 -15.51 22.41
CA GLY A 548 -19.91 -15.80 23.08
C GLY A 548 -19.18 -17.04 22.56
N LYS A 549 -19.71 -17.73 21.54
CA LYS A 549 -19.01 -18.85 20.89
C LYS A 549 -17.80 -18.33 20.11
N ILE A 550 -16.67 -19.03 20.22
CA ILE A 550 -15.48 -18.74 19.40
C ILE A 550 -15.77 -19.25 17.98
N GLU A 551 -15.80 -18.34 17.01
CA GLU A 551 -15.96 -18.68 15.59
C GLU A 551 -14.61 -18.81 14.88
N GLU A 552 -13.58 -18.09 15.33
CA GLU A 552 -12.24 -18.16 14.75
C GLU A 552 -11.16 -17.88 15.81
N SER A 553 -9.99 -18.50 15.64
CA SER A 553 -8.80 -18.26 16.45
C SER A 553 -7.54 -18.40 15.59
N ALA A 554 -6.79 -17.31 15.42
CA ALA A 554 -5.59 -17.27 14.59
C ALA A 554 -4.40 -16.67 15.34
N GLU A 555 -3.23 -17.30 15.21
CA GLU A 555 -1.97 -16.68 15.62
C GLU A 555 -1.58 -15.63 14.58
N ILE A 556 -1.39 -14.40 15.04
CA ILE A 556 -0.92 -13.27 14.27
C ILE A 556 0.60 -13.36 14.18
N VAL A 557 1.11 -13.73 13.01
CA VAL A 557 2.56 -13.74 12.71
C VAL A 557 2.77 -12.98 11.42
N GLU A 558 3.57 -11.92 11.45
CA GLU A 558 3.72 -10.95 10.36
C GLU A 558 2.36 -10.42 9.89
N TYR A 559 1.68 -11.09 8.96
CA TYR A 559 0.37 -10.74 8.44
C TYR A 559 -0.61 -11.90 8.55
N THR A 560 -1.78 -11.64 9.09
CA THR A 560 -2.85 -12.62 9.25
C THR A 560 -4.17 -12.03 8.80
N GLU A 561 -4.92 -12.77 7.99
CA GLU A 561 -6.24 -12.37 7.56
C GLU A 561 -7.27 -13.37 8.07
N VAL A 562 -8.32 -12.86 8.71
CA VAL A 562 -9.43 -13.64 9.25
C VAL A 562 -10.72 -13.18 8.61
N ASN A 563 -11.49 -14.13 8.09
CA ASN A 563 -12.72 -13.88 7.37
C ASN A 563 -13.81 -14.78 7.90
N ILE A 564 -14.81 -14.21 8.56
CA ILE A 564 -15.84 -14.98 9.26
C ILE A 564 -17.15 -14.87 8.48
N PRO A 565 -17.66 -15.97 7.89
CA PRO A 565 -18.97 -15.97 7.26
C PRO A 565 -20.05 -15.55 8.25
N LEU A 566 -20.85 -14.56 7.86
CA LEU A 566 -21.97 -14.09 8.67
C LEU A 566 -23.24 -14.88 8.28
N PRO A 567 -24.06 -15.27 9.26
CA PRO A 567 -25.30 -15.98 8.95
C PRO A 567 -26.22 -15.14 8.05
N PRO A 568 -26.85 -15.74 7.03
CA PRO A 568 -27.76 -15.01 6.15
C PRO A 568 -28.92 -14.42 6.95
N GLN A 569 -29.25 -13.16 6.63
CA GLN A 569 -30.49 -12.47 6.99
C GLN A 569 -30.78 -12.35 8.50
N THR A 570 -30.24 -11.29 9.11
CA THR A 570 -30.99 -10.56 10.15
C THR A 570 -31.00 -9.09 9.79
N GLU A 571 -32.16 -8.43 9.91
CA GLU A 571 -32.30 -6.97 9.73
C GLU A 571 -31.55 -6.17 10.83
N ALA A 572 -31.16 -6.85 11.92
CA ALA A 572 -30.47 -6.23 13.05
C ALA A 572 -28.94 -6.29 12.92
N LEU A 573 -28.28 -5.27 13.46
CA LEU A 573 -26.84 -5.28 13.72
C LEU A 573 -26.48 -6.44 14.65
N ARG A 574 -25.28 -6.98 14.44
CA ARG A 574 -24.70 -8.03 15.30
C ARG A 574 -23.40 -7.55 15.91
N GLY A 575 -23.31 -7.65 17.23
CA GLY A 575 -22.10 -7.36 17.99
C GLY A 575 -21.21 -8.59 18.11
N TRP A 576 -20.02 -8.52 17.53
CA TRP A 576 -18.96 -9.52 17.62
C TRP A 576 -17.93 -9.06 18.65
N ASN A 577 -17.33 -10.00 19.38
CA ASN A 577 -16.19 -9.66 20.24
C ASN A 577 -14.90 -10.10 19.56
N ILE A 578 -13.93 -9.20 19.52
CA ILE A 578 -12.56 -9.47 19.12
C ILE A 578 -11.71 -9.43 20.37
N LEU A 579 -10.96 -10.50 20.59
CA LEU A 579 -9.97 -10.60 21.65
C LEU A 579 -8.58 -10.64 21.03
N VAL A 580 -7.70 -9.77 21.49
CA VAL A 580 -6.26 -9.85 21.20
C VAL A 580 -5.52 -10.16 22.50
N THR A 581 -4.77 -11.26 22.51
CA THR A 581 -4.00 -11.72 23.66
C THR A 581 -2.60 -12.13 23.23
N PRO A 582 -1.57 -12.11 24.11
CA PRO A 582 -0.27 -12.69 23.78
C PRO A 582 -0.40 -14.14 23.32
N ALA A 583 0.36 -14.51 22.30
CA ALA A 583 0.56 -15.90 21.97
C ALA A 583 1.41 -16.60 23.04
N LEU A 584 1.36 -17.94 23.09
CA LEU A 584 2.17 -18.72 24.02
C LEU A 584 3.64 -18.82 23.61
N SER A 585 3.92 -18.60 22.32
CA SER A 585 5.18 -18.87 21.64
C SER A 585 6.17 -17.70 21.70
N LYS A 586 5.67 -16.45 21.73
CA LYS A 586 6.47 -15.23 21.53
C LYS A 586 5.90 -14.04 22.31
N PRO A 587 6.71 -12.99 22.59
CA PRO A 587 6.20 -11.76 23.19
C PRO A 587 5.16 -11.07 22.28
N LEU A 588 4.22 -10.39 22.93
CA LEU A 588 3.28 -9.47 22.30
C LEU A 588 3.89 -8.07 22.38
N GLU A 589 4.54 -7.58 21.33
CA GLU A 589 4.95 -6.17 21.29
C GLU A 589 3.92 -5.37 20.51
N ASP A 590 4.00 -5.34 19.18
CA ASP A 590 3.09 -4.56 18.33
C ASP A 590 2.02 -5.44 17.69
N VAL A 591 0.76 -5.03 17.80
CA VAL A 591 -0.34 -5.56 16.98
C VAL A 591 -1.05 -4.42 16.29
N GLN A 592 -1.18 -4.51 14.97
CA GLN A 592 -2.07 -3.68 14.18
C GLN A 592 -3.28 -4.50 13.76
N LEU A 593 -4.48 -4.00 14.02
CA LEU A 593 -5.74 -4.63 13.64
C LEU A 593 -6.52 -3.67 12.73
N SER A 594 -7.09 -4.18 11.64
CA SER A 594 -7.98 -3.43 10.77
C SER A 594 -9.17 -4.27 10.28
N LEU A 595 -10.34 -3.64 10.25
CA LEU A 595 -11.54 -4.04 9.55
C LEU A 595 -11.45 -3.46 8.14
N TYR A 596 -11.33 -4.31 7.13
CA TYR A 596 -11.04 -3.85 5.76
C TYR A 596 -12.25 -4.00 4.85
N ASP A 597 -12.52 -2.96 4.05
CA ASP A 597 -13.71 -2.82 3.20
C ASP A 597 -15.04 -3.06 3.94
N GLU A 598 -15.04 -2.71 5.24
CA GLU A 598 -16.22 -2.74 6.10
C GLU A 598 -16.85 -1.35 6.16
N GLU A 599 -18.18 -1.33 6.16
CA GLU A 599 -18.96 -0.09 6.25
C GLU A 599 -18.82 0.60 7.62
N PHE A 600 -18.62 -0.22 8.67
CA PHE A 600 -18.42 0.21 10.05
C PHE A 600 -17.07 -0.29 10.58
N PRO A 601 -15.95 0.34 10.19
CA PRO A 601 -14.62 -0.04 10.65
C PRO A 601 -14.34 0.52 12.06
N TYR A 602 -15.28 0.36 12.99
CA TYR A 602 -15.25 0.99 14.31
C TYR A 602 -15.26 -0.06 15.42
N LEU A 603 -14.35 0.12 16.36
CA LEU A 603 -14.19 -0.74 17.53
C LEU A 603 -14.69 -0.01 18.78
N ILE A 604 -15.56 -0.67 19.54
CA ILE A 604 -15.92 -0.25 20.90
C ILE A 604 -15.04 -1.05 21.85
N ILE A 605 -14.01 -0.43 22.40
CA ILE A 605 -13.08 -1.10 23.31
C ILE A 605 -13.73 -1.24 24.70
N SER A 606 -13.57 -2.39 25.32
CA SER A 606 -14.09 -2.67 26.67
C SER A 606 -13.03 -3.34 27.54
N ASP A 607 -12.96 -2.92 28.81
CA ASP A 607 -12.07 -3.53 29.82
C ASP A 607 -12.58 -4.89 30.35
N GLU A 608 -13.78 -5.29 29.93
CA GLU A 608 -14.33 -6.59 30.28
C GLU A 608 -13.56 -7.69 29.56
N TYR A 609 -12.80 -8.44 30.35
CA TYR A 609 -12.29 -9.74 29.95
C TYR A 609 -13.43 -10.75 30.14
N PRO A 610 -14.04 -11.28 29.07
CA PRO A 610 -14.89 -12.45 29.25
C PRO A 610 -14.06 -13.54 29.93
N PRO A 611 -14.62 -14.29 30.89
CA PRO A 611 -13.88 -15.36 31.54
C PRO A 611 -13.40 -16.34 30.45
N ILE A 612 -12.10 -16.31 30.17
CA ILE A 612 -11.47 -17.31 29.31
C ILE A 612 -11.54 -18.59 30.12
N HIS A 613 -12.58 -19.41 29.89
CA HIS A 613 -12.61 -20.77 30.42
C HIS A 613 -11.29 -21.41 30.01
N ARG A 614 -10.42 -21.71 30.99
CA ARG A 614 -9.05 -22.17 30.77
C ARG A 614 -9.04 -23.16 29.61
N PHE A 615 -8.31 -22.82 28.55
CA PHE A 615 -8.01 -23.70 27.44
C PHE A 615 -7.39 -24.98 28.01
N THR A 616 -8.22 -25.96 28.34
CA THR A 616 -7.76 -27.31 28.59
C THR A 616 -7.65 -27.91 27.20
N GLN A 617 -6.43 -27.95 26.67
CA GLN A 617 -6.11 -28.74 25.49
C GLN A 617 -6.51 -30.20 25.75
N LYS A 618 -7.76 -30.54 25.46
CA LYS A 618 -8.23 -31.89 25.21
C LYS A 618 -8.54 -31.97 23.72
N GLY A 619 -7.48 -31.92 22.92
CA GLY A 619 -7.52 -32.10 21.48
C GLY A 619 -6.25 -32.82 21.08
N THR A 620 -6.38 -34.11 20.84
CA THR A 620 -5.37 -35.05 20.35
C THR A 620 -4.73 -34.55 19.05
N TYR A 621 -3.57 -33.90 19.15
CA TYR A 621 -2.56 -33.99 18.09
C TYR A 621 -1.70 -35.21 18.40
N GLY A 622 -1.95 -36.28 17.65
CA GLY A 622 -1.28 -37.56 17.81
C GLY A 622 0.22 -37.43 17.52
N GLU A 623 1.00 -37.84 18.51
CA GLU A 623 2.39 -38.24 18.35
C GLU A 623 2.47 -39.45 17.41
N GLN A 624 2.97 -39.26 16.20
CA GLN A 624 3.63 -40.32 15.42
C GLN A 624 4.80 -39.73 14.63
N TYR A 625 5.93 -39.53 15.32
CA TYR A 625 7.27 -39.63 14.73
C TYR A 625 8.18 -40.26 15.79
N HIS A 626 8.42 -41.56 15.63
CA HIS A 626 9.55 -42.30 16.18
C HIS A 626 10.40 -42.78 15.01
#